data_AF-A0A6P0MQQ4-F1
#
_entry.id   AF-A0A6P0MQQ4-F1
#
_cell.length_a   1.000
_cell.length_b   1.000
_cell.length_c   1.000
_cell.angle_alpha   90.00
_cell.angle_beta   90.00
_cell.angle_gamma   90.00
#
_symmetry.space_group_name_H-M   'P 1'
#
loop_
_entity.id
_entity.type
_entity.pdbx_description
1 polymer ?
#
loop_
_entity_poly.entity_id
_entity_poly.type
_entity_poly.pdbx_seq_one_letter_code
_entity_poly.pdbx_strand_id
1 'polypeptide(L)'
;MSFEELESIQIIESDIIDSTTEVGSGCEWRGTGKAPQWNNLKSTKVYDHILRHHGSRLKLSEIKGRMASSNRDQGQWLNDNDIILAEQVAPKYSGRYIIDFKRPVGRVYHRDGTITENVTRINIK
;
A
#
# COMPACT_ATOMS: atom_id res chain seq x y z
N MET A 1 -17.30 -4.28 -1.90
CA MET A 1 -16.39 -5.34 -1.49
C MET A 1 -17.19 -6.32 -0.67
N SER A 2 -17.26 -7.58 -1.06
CA SER A 2 -18.00 -8.60 -0.30
C SER A 2 -17.17 -9.09 0.88
N PHE A 3 -17.84 -9.70 1.87
CA PHE A 3 -17.16 -10.37 2.98
C PHE A 3 -16.21 -11.48 2.49
N GLU A 4 -16.61 -12.19 1.44
CA GLU A 4 -15.81 -13.22 0.77
C GLU A 4 -14.50 -12.65 0.17
N GLU A 5 -14.52 -11.43 -0.38
CA GLU A 5 -13.31 -10.78 -0.88
C GLU A 5 -12.31 -10.47 0.25
N LEU A 6 -12.79 -10.12 1.45
CA LEU A 6 -11.93 -9.87 2.61
C LEU A 6 -11.28 -11.15 3.15
N GLU A 7 -12.03 -12.25 3.24
CA GLU A 7 -11.51 -13.55 3.70
C GLU A 7 -10.47 -14.14 2.74
N SER A 8 -10.50 -13.74 1.48
CA SER A 8 -9.53 -14.21 0.48
C SER A 8 -8.14 -13.59 0.62
N ILE A 9 -8.01 -12.46 1.33
CA ILE A 9 -6.75 -11.73 1.48
C ILE A 9 -5.82 -12.47 2.43
N GLN A 10 -4.59 -12.69 2.01
CA GLN A 10 -3.61 -13.48 2.76
C GLN A 10 -2.31 -12.73 2.96
N ILE A 11 -1.79 -12.72 4.18
CA ILE A 11 -0.39 -12.37 4.45
C ILE A 11 0.44 -13.62 4.15
N ILE A 12 1.22 -13.58 3.07
CA ILE A 12 1.98 -14.74 2.59
C ILE A 12 3.44 -14.73 3.05
N GLU A 13 3.94 -13.56 3.46
CA GLU A 13 5.27 -13.40 4.06
C GLU A 13 5.24 -12.29 5.09
N SER A 14 5.92 -12.51 6.22
CA SER A 14 6.08 -11.53 7.30
C SER A 14 7.50 -11.57 7.87
N ASP A 15 8.10 -10.39 7.99
CA ASP A 15 9.39 -10.16 8.64
C ASP A 15 9.21 -9.01 9.63
N ILE A 16 8.88 -9.35 10.89
CA ILE A 16 8.65 -8.36 11.94
C ILE A 16 10.00 -7.89 12.47
N ILE A 17 10.26 -6.59 12.34
CA ILE A 17 11.49 -5.93 12.79
C ILE A 17 11.38 -5.54 14.27
N ASP A 18 10.22 -5.04 14.69
CA ASP A 18 9.94 -4.70 16.09
C ASP A 18 8.50 -5.07 16.45
N SER A 19 8.36 -6.05 17.35
CA SER A 19 7.07 -6.51 17.88
C SER A 19 6.68 -5.80 19.19
N THR A 20 7.50 -4.88 19.71
CA THR A 20 7.22 -4.17 20.97
C THR A 20 6.38 -2.92 20.77
N THR A 21 6.31 -2.42 19.53
CA THR A 21 5.56 -1.22 19.17
C THR A 21 4.44 -1.56 18.19
N GLU A 22 3.21 -1.36 18.62
CA GLU A 22 2.04 -1.47 17.75
C GLU A 22 1.72 -0.13 17.07
N VAL A 23 1.59 -0.14 15.74
CA VAL A 23 1.29 1.03 14.91
C VAL A 23 0.31 0.66 13.80
N GLY A 24 -0.73 1.47 13.61
CA GLY A 24 -1.70 1.35 12.52
C GLY A 24 -3.14 1.46 12.98
N SER A 25 -4.08 1.13 12.10
CA SER A 25 -5.51 1.10 12.41
C SER A 25 -5.80 0.16 13.59
N GLY A 26 -6.63 0.59 14.53
CA GLY A 26 -7.02 -0.22 15.70
C GLY A 26 -6.06 -0.09 16.90
N CYS A 27 -4.87 0.48 16.72
CA CYS A 27 -3.94 0.76 17.81
C CYS A 27 -4.25 2.12 18.48
N GLU A 28 -3.92 2.22 19.77
CA GLU A 28 -4.01 3.48 20.51
C GLU A 28 -3.05 4.53 19.95
N TRP A 29 -3.54 5.73 19.66
CA TRP A 29 -2.70 6.83 19.22
C TRP A 29 -1.96 7.46 20.41
N ARG A 30 -0.63 7.32 20.42
CA ARG A 30 0.25 7.84 21.50
C ARG A 30 1.05 9.10 21.13
N GLY A 31 0.86 9.65 19.93
CA GLY A 31 1.59 10.83 19.46
C GLY A 31 0.88 12.15 19.76
N THR A 32 1.43 13.25 19.25
CA THR A 32 0.91 14.60 19.46
C THR A 32 0.05 15.13 18.28
N GLY A 33 -0.81 16.11 18.57
CA GLY A 33 -1.68 16.74 17.58
C GLY A 33 -2.88 15.87 17.17
N LYS A 34 -3.42 16.11 15.96
CA LYS A 34 -4.58 15.37 15.46
C LYS A 34 -4.22 13.91 15.18
N ALA A 35 -5.00 12.98 15.72
CA ALA A 35 -4.82 11.56 15.49
C ALA A 35 -4.93 11.20 13.98
N PRO A 36 -4.20 10.17 13.51
CA PRO A 36 -4.36 9.66 12.16
C PRO A 36 -5.79 9.20 11.90
N GLN A 37 -6.29 9.42 10.68
CA GLN A 37 -7.64 9.00 10.28
C GLN A 37 -7.53 7.78 9.36
N TRP A 38 -7.31 6.61 9.95
CA TRP A 38 -7.05 5.35 9.23
C TRP A 38 -8.18 4.95 8.27
N ASN A 39 -9.44 5.24 8.58
CA ASN A 39 -10.55 4.87 7.68
C ASN A 39 -10.88 5.98 6.65
N ASN A 40 -9.94 6.88 6.36
CA ASN A 40 -10.17 8.02 5.47
C ASN A 40 -9.00 8.24 4.51
N LEU A 41 -9.18 7.92 3.23
CA LEU A 41 -8.17 8.14 2.17
C LEU A 41 -7.70 9.60 2.07
N LYS A 42 -8.51 10.56 2.51
CA LYS A 42 -8.13 11.99 2.53
C LYS A 42 -7.21 12.33 3.71
N SER A 43 -6.87 11.37 4.57
CA SER A 43 -5.97 11.60 5.70
C SER A 43 -4.57 11.89 5.20
N THR A 44 -4.15 13.15 5.31
CA THR A 44 -2.81 13.55 4.85
C THR A 44 -1.69 12.96 5.70
N LYS A 45 -1.99 12.61 6.96
CA LYS A 45 -1.04 11.98 7.88
C LYS A 45 -0.79 10.51 7.55
N VAL A 46 -1.75 9.81 6.91
CA VAL A 46 -1.66 8.37 6.64
C VAL A 46 -1.38 8.08 5.17
N TYR A 47 -2.19 8.65 4.27
CA TYR A 47 -2.24 8.19 2.88
C TYR A 47 -1.67 9.17 1.86
N ASP A 48 -1.31 10.39 2.24
CA ASP A 48 -0.83 11.42 1.29
C ASP A 48 0.36 10.93 0.46
N HIS A 49 1.38 10.39 1.15
CA HIS A 49 2.60 9.94 0.50
C HIS A 49 2.32 8.82 -0.49
N ILE A 50 1.63 7.76 -0.06
CA ILE A 50 1.34 6.61 -0.93
C ILE A 50 0.44 7.00 -2.11
N LEU A 51 -0.56 7.87 -1.92
CA LEU A 51 -1.43 8.33 -3.00
C LEU A 51 -0.67 9.19 -4.02
N ARG A 52 0.19 10.09 -3.55
CA ARG A 52 0.99 10.97 -4.42
C ARG A 52 2.03 10.19 -5.24
N HIS A 53 2.53 9.08 -4.72
CA HIS A 53 3.62 8.34 -5.36
C HIS A 53 3.17 7.08 -6.09
N HIS A 54 2.08 6.46 -5.65
CA HIS A 54 1.60 5.16 -6.16
C HIS A 54 0.09 5.12 -6.45
N GLY A 55 -0.67 6.20 -6.20
CA GLY A 55 -2.12 6.21 -6.37
C GLY A 55 -2.63 6.01 -7.81
N SER A 56 -3.90 5.64 -7.91
CA SER A 56 -4.58 5.31 -9.18
C SER A 56 -4.67 6.45 -10.18
N ARG A 57 -4.57 7.69 -9.71
CA ARG A 57 -4.71 8.91 -10.54
C ARG A 57 -3.41 9.37 -11.20
N LEU A 58 -2.30 8.69 -10.95
CA LEU A 58 -1.01 9.05 -11.51
C LEU A 58 -0.95 8.84 -13.01
N LYS A 59 -0.47 9.86 -13.73
CA LYS A 59 -0.27 9.79 -15.17
C LYS A 59 1.01 9.01 -15.49
N LEU A 60 1.02 8.39 -16.66
CA LEU A 60 2.18 7.67 -17.17
C LEU A 60 3.44 8.55 -17.22
N SER A 61 3.32 9.85 -17.54
CA SER A 61 4.46 10.77 -17.56
C SER A 61 5.08 10.96 -16.18
N GLU A 62 4.27 11.04 -15.12
CA GLU A 62 4.73 11.18 -13.73
C GLU A 62 5.43 9.90 -13.26
N ILE A 63 4.88 8.74 -13.64
CA ILE A 63 5.47 7.44 -13.35
C ILE A 63 6.82 7.29 -14.06
N LYS A 64 6.90 7.61 -15.36
CA LYS A 64 8.15 7.60 -16.13
C LYS A 64 9.20 8.55 -15.53
N GLY A 65 8.78 9.76 -15.13
CA GLY A 65 9.66 10.71 -14.46
C GLY A 65 10.25 10.15 -13.17
N ARG A 66 9.42 9.46 -12.36
CA ARG A 66 9.87 8.80 -11.12
C ARG A 66 10.77 7.59 -11.36
N MET A 67 10.46 6.76 -12.37
CA MET A 67 11.34 5.64 -12.75
C MET A 67 12.73 6.17 -13.12
N ALA A 68 12.80 7.24 -13.92
CA ALA A 68 14.05 7.87 -14.32
C ALA A 68 14.81 8.44 -13.12
N SER A 69 14.12 9.11 -12.18
CA SER A 69 14.77 9.74 -11.01
C SER A 69 15.23 8.73 -9.96
N SER A 70 14.47 7.65 -9.74
CA SER A 70 14.77 6.66 -8.70
C SER A 70 15.59 5.48 -9.19
N ASN A 71 15.69 5.30 -10.52
CA ASN A 71 16.26 4.12 -11.16
C ASN A 71 15.63 2.80 -10.66
N ARG A 72 14.32 2.82 -10.38
CA ARG A 72 13.55 1.68 -9.86
C ARG A 72 12.22 1.57 -10.59
N ASP A 73 11.73 0.33 -10.70
CA ASP A 73 10.37 0.04 -11.15
C ASP A 73 9.36 0.73 -10.25
N GLN A 74 8.20 1.10 -10.82
CA GLN A 74 7.18 1.87 -10.10
C GLN A 74 5.86 1.13 -10.11
N GLY A 75 5.36 0.81 -8.92
CA GLY A 75 4.01 0.30 -8.72
C GLY A 75 2.97 1.41 -8.79
N GLN A 76 1.81 1.09 -9.36
CA GLN A 76 0.63 1.93 -9.33
C GLN A 76 -0.58 1.10 -8.89
N TRP A 77 -1.33 1.61 -7.91
CA TRP A 77 -2.62 1.07 -7.48
C TRP A 77 -3.68 1.31 -8.55
N LEU A 78 -4.57 0.33 -8.78
CA LEU A 78 -5.73 0.51 -9.67
C LEU A 78 -6.89 1.19 -8.96
N ASN A 79 -7.03 0.98 -7.65
CA ASN A 79 -8.07 1.56 -6.82
C ASN A 79 -7.46 2.02 -5.49
N ASP A 80 -7.60 3.30 -5.16
CA ASP A 80 -7.03 3.87 -3.93
C ASP A 80 -7.62 3.24 -2.67
N ASN A 81 -8.86 2.73 -2.69
CA ASN A 81 -9.44 2.06 -1.52
C ASN A 81 -8.71 0.78 -1.12
N ASP A 82 -8.01 0.14 -2.06
CA ASP A 82 -7.21 -1.05 -1.76
C ASP A 82 -6.00 -0.71 -0.87
N ILE A 83 -5.59 0.56 -0.82
CA ILE A 83 -4.56 1.06 0.10
C ILE A 83 -5.05 1.05 1.55
N ILE A 84 -6.30 1.47 1.81
CA ILE A 84 -6.88 1.37 3.16
C ILE A 84 -6.92 -0.10 3.57
N LEU A 85 -7.41 -0.96 2.68
CA LEU A 85 -7.56 -2.37 3.00
C LEU A 85 -6.21 -3.03 3.28
N ALA A 86 -5.21 -2.73 2.46
CA ALA A 86 -3.84 -3.16 2.66
C ALA A 86 -3.29 -2.75 4.04
N GLU A 87 -3.52 -1.50 4.45
CA GLU A 87 -3.15 -1.04 5.78
C GLU A 87 -3.91 -1.81 6.86
N GLN A 88 -5.24 -1.92 6.75
CA GLN A 88 -6.09 -2.56 7.75
C GLN A 88 -5.73 -4.02 8.01
N VAL A 89 -5.43 -4.79 6.96
CA VAL A 89 -5.08 -6.22 7.07
C VAL A 89 -3.61 -6.45 7.40
N ALA A 90 -2.72 -5.48 7.19
CA ALA A 90 -1.31 -5.61 7.55
C ALA A 90 -1.15 -5.79 9.07
N PRO A 91 -0.21 -6.64 9.53
CA PRO A 91 0.15 -6.73 10.94
C PRO A 91 0.55 -5.36 11.48
N LYS A 92 0.12 -5.05 12.70
CA LYS A 92 0.33 -3.73 13.32
C LYS A 92 1.70 -3.58 13.97
N TYR A 93 2.68 -4.29 13.47
CA TYR A 93 4.07 -4.24 13.94
C TYR A 93 4.96 -3.64 12.87
N SER A 94 6.08 -3.04 13.27
CA SER A 94 7.07 -2.61 12.29
C SER A 94 7.67 -3.84 11.62
N GLY A 95 7.66 -3.89 10.29
CA GLY A 95 8.10 -5.07 9.57
C GLY A 95 7.90 -4.94 8.08
N ARG A 96 8.17 -6.03 7.37
CA ARG A 96 7.87 -6.17 5.94
C ARG A 96 6.84 -7.27 5.75
N TYR A 97 5.84 -6.98 4.93
CA TYR A 97 4.73 -7.89 4.70
C TYR A 97 4.43 -8.00 3.23
N ILE A 98 4.22 -9.23 2.75
CA ILE A 98 3.65 -9.47 1.44
C ILE A 98 2.19 -9.88 1.62
N ILE A 99 1.30 -9.09 1.05
CA ILE A 99 -0.15 -9.31 1.12
C ILE A 99 -0.63 -9.68 -0.29
N ASP A 100 -1.30 -10.82 -0.41
CA ASP A 100 -1.92 -11.31 -1.64
C ASP A 100 -3.43 -11.08 -1.59
N PHE A 101 -3.92 -10.20 -2.46
CA PHE A 101 -5.33 -9.84 -2.55
C PHE A 101 -6.16 -10.87 -3.33
N LYS A 102 -5.52 -11.85 -3.99
CA LYS A 102 -6.17 -12.84 -4.88
C LYS A 102 -6.99 -12.25 -6.04
N ARG A 103 -6.94 -10.94 -6.21
CA ARG A 103 -7.49 -10.18 -7.34
C ARG A 103 -6.52 -9.09 -7.78
N PRO A 104 -6.63 -8.59 -9.02
CA PRO A 104 -5.89 -7.42 -9.47
C PRO A 104 -6.11 -6.21 -8.55
N VAL A 105 -5.01 -5.61 -8.08
CA VAL A 105 -5.01 -4.37 -7.28
C VAL A 105 -4.06 -3.31 -7.84
N GLY A 106 -3.14 -3.70 -8.71
CA GLY A 106 -2.10 -2.81 -9.20
C GLY A 106 -1.51 -3.23 -10.53
N ARG A 107 -0.54 -2.43 -10.95
CA ARG A 107 0.39 -2.70 -12.05
C ARG A 107 1.78 -2.19 -11.71
N VAL A 108 2.79 -2.72 -12.38
CA VAL A 108 4.19 -2.28 -12.23
C VAL A 108 4.74 -1.86 -13.58
N TYR A 109 5.34 -0.67 -13.61
CA TYR A 109 6.06 -0.14 -14.76
C TYR A 109 7.54 -0.46 -14.64
N HIS A 110 8.08 -1.17 -15.62
CA HIS A 110 9.46 -1.61 -15.66
C HIS A 110 10.32 -0.67 -16.50
N ARG A 111 11.61 -0.60 -16.16
CA ARG A 111 12.58 0.29 -16.85
C ARG A 111 12.79 -0.03 -18.33
N ASP A 112 12.56 -1.27 -18.74
CA ASP A 112 12.60 -1.69 -20.15
C ASP A 112 11.36 -1.25 -20.95
N GLY A 113 10.41 -0.57 -20.31
CA GLY A 113 9.16 -0.11 -20.92
C GLY A 113 8.02 -1.12 -20.87
N THR A 114 8.26 -2.33 -20.35
CA THR A 114 7.20 -3.31 -20.13
C THR A 114 6.34 -2.94 -18.92
N ILE A 115 5.12 -3.47 -18.90
CA ILE A 115 4.16 -3.26 -17.80
C ILE A 115 3.67 -4.63 -17.35
N THR A 116 3.86 -4.94 -16.08
CA THR A 116 3.18 -6.06 -15.43
C THR A 116 1.82 -5.58 -14.95
N GLU A 117 0.77 -5.96 -15.68
CA GLU A 117 -0.61 -5.72 -15.30
C GLU A 117 -1.11 -6.79 -14.31
N ASN A 118 -2.29 -6.56 -13.72
CA ASN A 118 -2.98 -7.52 -12.85
C ASN A 118 -2.16 -8.00 -11.64
N VAL A 119 -1.36 -7.10 -11.06
CA VAL A 119 -0.61 -7.40 -9.83
C VAL A 119 -1.60 -7.65 -8.69
N THR A 120 -1.47 -8.80 -8.04
CA THR A 120 -2.30 -9.20 -6.89
C THR A 120 -1.58 -9.07 -5.55
N ARG A 121 -0.25 -8.98 -5.58
CA ARG A 121 0.61 -8.98 -4.40
C ARG A 121 1.24 -7.61 -4.17
N ILE A 122 1.17 -7.15 -2.93
CA ILE A 122 1.78 -5.89 -2.52
C ILE A 122 2.83 -6.14 -1.45
N ASN A 123 3.84 -5.28 -1.42
CA ASN A 123 4.86 -5.28 -0.38
C ASN A 123 4.66 -4.02 0.48
N ILE A 124 4.44 -4.22 1.78
CA ILE A 124 4.33 -3.16 2.79
C ILE A 124 5.58 -3.20 3.66
N LYS A 125 6.14 -2.02 3.96
CA LYS A 125 7.32 -1.83 4.79
C LYS A 125 7.07 -0.68 5.77
#